data_AF-M0F854-F1
#
_entry.id   AF-M0F854-F1
#
_cell.length_a   1.000
_cell.length_b   1.000
_cell.length_c   1.000
_cell.angle_alpha   90.00
_cell.angle_beta   90.00
_cell.angle_gamma   90.00
#
_symmetry.space_group_name_H-M   'P 1'
#
loop_
_entity.id
_entity.type
_entity.pdbx_description
1 polymer ?
#
loop_
_entity_poly.entity_id
_entity_poly.type
_entity_poly.pdbx_seq_one_letter_code
_entity_poly.pdbx_strand_id
1 'polypeptide(L)' 'MSLLTAYNAVLLRVGLYLLVFWPTIGYYVYSDSEKRGFSSPRLRGVVLGFLGIPGLLVHLSLVRRRD' A
#
# COMPACT_ATOMS: atom_id res chain seq x y z
N MET A 1 -32.42 8.22 4.11
CA MET A 1 -31.59 8.76 3.00
C MET A 1 -30.16 9.12 3.43
N SER A 2 -29.88 9.58 4.66
CA SER A 2 -28.51 10.01 5.04
C SER A 2 -27.46 8.89 5.17
N LEU A 3 -27.83 7.71 5.69
CA LEU A 3 -26.88 6.59 5.90
C LEU A 3 -26.31 6.03 4.59
N LEU A 4 -27.15 5.91 3.55
CA LEU A 4 -26.73 5.38 2.24
C LEU A 4 -25.76 6.35 1.53
N THR A 5 -26.03 7.65 1.60
CA THR A 5 -25.16 8.69 1.03
C THR A 5 -23.83 8.79 1.79
N ALA A 6 -23.84 8.69 3.13
CA ALA A 6 -22.63 8.67 3.93
C ALA A 6 -21.77 7.43 3.64
N TYR A 7 -22.39 6.25 3.47
CA TYR A 7 -21.69 5.01 3.11
C TYR A 7 -21.05 5.10 1.72
N ASN A 8 -21.76 5.66 0.74
CA ASN A 8 -21.23 5.88 -0.60
C ASN A 8 -20.04 6.84 -0.59
N ALA A 9 -20.09 7.90 0.22
CA ALA A 9 -18.97 8.85 0.36
C ALA A 9 -17.73 8.18 0.98
N VAL A 10 -17.89 7.35 2.02
CA VAL A 10 -16.79 6.60 2.63
C VAL A 10 -16.22 5.57 1.67
N LEU A 11 -17.09 4.80 1.00
CA LEU A 11 -16.68 3.76 0.06
C LEU A 11 -15.92 4.35 -1.13
N LEU A 12 -16.40 5.45 -1.70
CA LEU A 12 -15.71 6.16 -2.77
C LEU A 12 -14.35 6.70 -2.31
N ARG A 13 -14.28 7.23 -1.08
CA ARG A 13 -13.03 7.74 -0.52
C ARG A 13 -12.00 6.62 -0.33
N VAL A 14 -12.40 5.50 0.25
CA VAL A 14 -11.54 4.32 0.44
C VAL A 14 -11.15 3.71 -0.90
N GLY A 15 -12.09 3.61 -1.84
CA GLY A 15 -11.84 3.11 -3.19
C GLY A 15 -10.84 3.96 -3.95
N LEU A 16 -11.02 5.29 -3.97
CA LEU A 16 -10.08 6.22 -4.60
C LEU A 16 -8.72 6.21 -3.90
N TYR A 17 -8.70 6.12 -2.56
CA TYR A 17 -7.46 5.97 -1.82
C TYR A 17 -6.70 4.72 -2.26
N LEU A 18 -7.37 3.56 -2.30
CA LEU A 18 -6.77 2.33 -2.78
C LEU A 18 -6.32 2.47 -4.24
N LEU A 19 -7.16 2.98 -5.13
CA LEU A 19 -6.85 3.10 -6.55
C LEU A 19 -5.60 3.94 -6.82
N VAL A 20 -5.40 5.03 -6.06
CA VAL A 20 -4.25 5.93 -6.24
C VAL A 20 -3.02 5.40 -5.49
N PHE A 21 -3.15 5.11 -4.20
CA PHE A 21 -2.00 4.78 -3.37
C PHE A 21 -1.51 3.35 -3.56
N TRP A 22 -2.40 2.39 -3.82
CA TRP A 22 -2.02 0.99 -3.96
C TRP A 22 -1.04 0.73 -5.09
N PRO A 23 -1.28 1.13 -6.35
CA PRO A 23 -0.34 0.86 -7.42
C PRO A 23 0.98 1.59 -7.22
N THR A 24 0.95 2.85 -6.78
CA THR A 24 2.16 3.66 -6.55
C THR A 24 3.04 3.06 -5.45
N ILE A 25 2.46 2.79 -4.28
CA ILE A 25 3.21 2.26 -3.14
C ILE A 25 3.60 0.81 -3.40
N GLY A 26 2.70 0.01 -3.97
CA GLY A 26 2.97 -1.38 -4.29
C GLY A 26 4.11 -1.55 -5.30
N TYR A 27 4.16 -0.69 -6.32
CA TYR A 27 5.26 -0.66 -7.28
C TYR A 27 6.58 -0.24 -6.63
N TYR A 28 6.56 0.80 -5.78
CA TYR A 28 7.75 1.22 -5.04
C TYR A 28 8.29 0.10 -4.15
N VAL A 29 7.44 -0.51 -3.33
CA VAL A 29 7.81 -1.61 -2.43
C VAL A 29 8.33 -2.81 -3.21
N TYR A 30 7.70 -3.14 -4.34
CA TYR A 30 8.16 -4.20 -5.23
C TYR A 30 9.57 -3.92 -5.75
N SER A 31 9.78 -2.74 -6.36
CA SER A 31 11.05 -2.36 -6.98
C SER A 31 12.18 -2.27 -5.96
N ASP A 32 11.93 -1.68 -4.78
CA ASP A 32 12.92 -1.63 -3.70
C ASP A 32 13.20 -3.03 -3.11
N SER A 33 12.16 -3.85 -2.97
CA SER A 33 12.33 -5.23 -2.48
C SER A 33 13.17 -6.08 -3.42
N GLU A 34 12.99 -5.92 -4.73
CA GLU A 34 13.76 -6.60 -5.77
C GLU A 34 15.24 -6.17 -5.73
N LYS A 35 15.50 -4.85 -5.66
CA LYS A 35 16.86 -4.30 -5.56
C LYS A 35 17.63 -4.75 -4.32
N ARG A 36 16.93 -4.93 -3.19
CA ARG A 36 17.51 -5.34 -1.90
C ARG A 36 17.54 -6.87 -1.71
N GLY A 37 17.15 -7.65 -2.71
CA GLY A 37 17.17 -9.11 -2.66
C GLY A 37 16.24 -9.70 -1.60
N PHE A 38 15.11 -9.06 -1.29
CA PHE A 38 14.12 -9.63 -0.37
C PHE A 38 13.41 -10.83 -1.00
N SER A 39 13.03 -11.79 -0.16
CA SER A 39 12.15 -12.87 -0.58
C SER A 39 10.77 -12.34 -0.95
N SER A 40 10.25 -12.83 -2.07
CA SER A 40 8.90 -12.53 -2.58
C SER A 40 8.57 -11.03 -2.75
N PRO A 41 9.33 -10.27 -3.57
CA PRO A 41 9.09 -8.83 -3.81
C PRO A 41 7.65 -8.52 -4.27
N ARG A 42 7.08 -9.40 -5.10
CA ARG A 42 5.73 -9.25 -5.64
C ARG A 42 4.66 -9.31 -4.55
N LEU A 43 4.77 -10.27 -3.62
CA LEU A 43 3.82 -10.42 -2.53
C LEU A 43 3.91 -9.22 -1.57
N ARG A 44 5.13 -8.77 -1.26
CA ARG A 44 5.36 -7.58 -0.43
C ARG A 44 4.75 -6.32 -1.05
N GLY A 45 4.96 -6.10 -2.35
CA GLY A 45 4.38 -4.97 -3.08
C GLY A 45 2.86 -4.99 -3.06
N VAL A 46 2.24 -6.15 -3.28
CA VAL A 46 0.77 -6.26 -3.26
C VAL A 46 0.21 -5.98 -1.86
N VAL A 47 0.74 -6.63 -0.82
CA VAL A 47 0.22 -6.53 0.55
C VAL A 47 0.47 -5.14 1.14
N LEU A 48 1.71 -4.63 1.05
CA LEU A 48 2.06 -3.33 1.62
C LEU A 48 1.51 -2.18 0.77
N GLY A 49 1.41 -2.37 -0.55
CA GLY A 49 0.70 -1.43 -1.41
C GLY A 49 -0.79 -1.33 -1.04
N PHE A 50 -1.47 -2.45 -0.79
CA PHE A 50 -2.90 -2.45 -0.44
C PHE A 50 -3.17 -1.68 0.85
N LEU A 51 -2.23 -1.75 1.81
CA LEU A 51 -2.30 -0.96 3.04
C LEU A 51 -2.06 0.54 2.81
N GLY A 52 -1.62 0.95 1.63
CA GLY A 52 -1.34 2.34 1.29
C GLY A 52 -0.15 2.91 2.09
N ILE A 53 -0.30 4.15 2.56
CA ILE A 53 0.75 4.87 3.31
C ILE A 53 1.24 4.07 4.53
N PRO A 54 0.38 3.47 5.37
CA PRO A 54 0.82 2.56 6.43
C PRO A 54 1.75 1.44 5.96
N GLY A 55 1.46 0.79 4.84
CA GLY A 55 2.31 -0.27 4.30
C GLY A 55 3.66 0.23 3.82
N LEU A 56 3.71 1.45 3.27
CA LEU A 56 4.97 2.12 2.96
C LEU A 56 5.83 2.34 4.20
N LEU A 57 5.23 2.84 5.30
CA LEU A 57 5.95 3.08 6.56
C LEU A 57 6.52 1.78 7.14
N VAL A 58 5.72 0.69 7.09
CA VAL A 58 6.19 -0.64 7.49
C VAL A 58 7.38 -1.08 6.63
N HIS A 59 7.28 -0.96 5.30
CA HIS A 59 8.38 -1.29 4.38
C HIS A 59 9.66 -0.53 4.75
N LEU A 60 9.58 0.79 4.91
CA LEU A 60 10.71 1.63 5.27
C LEU A 60 11.30 1.27 6.63
N SER A 61 10.46 0.92 7.61
CA SER A 61 10.93 0.48 8.93
C SER A 61 11.67 -0.85 8.88
N LEU A 62 11.22 -1.79 8.04
CA LEU A 62 11.88 -3.09 7.83
C LEU A 62 13.21 -2.91 7.12
N VAL A 63 13.23 -2.06 6.10
CA VAL A 63 14.44 -1.70 5.37
C VAL A 63 15.46 -1.06 6.31
N ARG A 64 15.05 -0.07 7.11
CA ARG A 64 15.92 0.63 8.07
C ARG A 64 16.52 -0.28 9.14
N ARG A 65 15.86 -1.37 9.53
CA ARG A 65 16.39 -2.33 10.51
C ARG A 65 17.43 -3.29 9.94
N ARG A 66 17.53 -3.38 8.61
CA ARG A 66 18.43 -4.30 7.92
C ARG A 66 19.76 -3.64 7.51
N ASP A 67 19.78 -2.31 7.47
CA ASP A 67 20.97 -1.47 7.35
C ASP A 67 21.61 -1.27 8.75
#